data_AF-A0A956QIZ0-F1
#
_entry.id   AF-A0A956QIZ0-F1
#
_cell.length_a   1.000
_cell.length_b   1.000
_cell.length_c   1.000
_cell.angle_alpha   90.00
_cell.angle_beta   90.00
_cell.angle_gamma   90.00
#
_symmetry.space_group_name_H-M   'P 1'
#
loop_
_entity.id
_entity.type
_entity.pdbx_description
1 polymer ?
#
loop_
_entity_poly.entity_id
_entity_poly.type
_entity_poly.pdbx_seq_one_letter_code
_entity_poly.pdbx_strand_id
1 'polypeptide(L)'
;LHFDSRYTIEPGHDSCEVEVYGKKWWWTKWRSVASLDGYSDWKNSKIDLSDYDGQDIKIRFRLKTDKSRTAYGIQLDNTVITGEKRQAADSH
;
A
#
# COMPACT_ATOMS: atom_id res chain seq x y z
N LEU A 1 2.88 7.44 1.14
CA LEU A 1 3.63 6.35 0.46
C LEU A 1 3.56 6.55 -1.04
N HIS A 2 4.70 6.48 -1.71
CA HIS A 2 4.81 6.47 -3.16
C HIS A 2 5.53 5.20 -3.61
N PHE A 3 5.14 4.65 -4.75
CA PHE A 3 5.85 3.55 -5.40
C PHE A 3 5.46 3.49 -6.86
N ASP A 4 6.36 3.02 -7.71
CA ASP A 4 6.03 2.64 -9.07
C ASP A 4 5.68 1.16 -9.09
N SER A 5 4.66 0.80 -9.87
CA SER A 5 4.29 -0.60 -10.07
C SER A 5 3.96 -0.89 -11.52
N ARG A 6 4.29 -2.12 -11.92
CA ARG A 6 3.83 -2.76 -13.15
C ARG A 6 3.26 -4.11 -12.76
N TYR A 7 2.12 -4.48 -13.31
CA TYR A 7 1.48 -5.74 -12.94
C TYR A 7 0.62 -6.34 -14.05
N THR A 8 0.53 -7.66 -14.01
CA THR A 8 -0.50 -8.44 -14.70
C THR A 8 -0.98 -9.48 -13.72
N ILE A 9 -2.18 -9.27 -13.20
CA ILE A 9 -2.82 -10.02 -12.12
C ILE A 9 -4.23 -10.37 -12.61
N GLU A 10 -4.75 -11.55 -12.30
CA GLU A 10 -6.09 -11.92 -12.75
C GLU A 10 -7.16 -11.00 -12.15
N PRO A 11 -7.86 -10.19 -12.96
CA PRO A 11 -8.81 -9.20 -12.44
C PRO A 11 -10.01 -9.87 -11.78
N GLY A 12 -10.36 -9.42 -10.57
CA GLY A 12 -11.47 -9.95 -9.79
C GLY A 12 -11.21 -11.27 -9.06
N HIS A 13 -10.04 -11.89 -9.21
CA HIS A 13 -9.67 -13.17 -8.58
C HIS A 13 -8.42 -13.02 -7.71
N ASP A 14 -7.36 -12.49 -8.32
CA ASP A 14 -6.09 -12.25 -7.66
C ASP A 14 -5.93 -10.75 -7.37
N SER A 15 -5.19 -10.41 -6.33
CA SER A 15 -4.87 -9.00 -6.04
C SER A 15 -3.54 -8.85 -5.33
N CYS A 16 -2.83 -7.76 -5.59
CA CYS A 16 -1.78 -7.28 -4.69
C CYS A 16 -2.40 -6.25 -3.74
N GLU A 17 -2.53 -6.63 -2.47
CA GLU A 17 -2.99 -5.72 -1.42
C GLU A 17 -1.80 -4.95 -0.86
N VAL A 18 -1.93 -3.61 -0.82
CA VAL A 18 -1.05 -2.76 -0.02
C VAL A 18 -1.67 -2.61 1.35
N GLU A 19 -0.98 -3.09 2.37
CA GLU A 19 -1.53 -3.20 3.72
C GLU A 19 -0.66 -2.46 4.74
N VAL A 20 -1.32 -1.80 5.68
CA VAL A 20 -0.68 -1.13 6.82
C VAL A 20 -1.07 -1.84 8.10
N TYR A 21 -0.06 -2.21 8.90
CA TYR A 21 -0.21 -2.63 10.27
C TYR A 21 -0.03 -1.40 11.17
N GLY A 22 -1.05 -1.11 11.98
CA GLY A 22 -1.01 -0.03 12.97
C GLY A 22 -1.68 -0.45 14.28
N LYS A 23 -1.21 0.10 15.39
CA LYS A 23 -1.71 -0.15 16.74
C LYS A 23 -2.88 0.78 17.06
N LYS A 24 -4.07 0.22 17.26
CA LYS A 24 -5.18 0.90 17.94
C LYS A 24 -5.36 0.34 19.35
N TRP A 25 -5.96 1.15 20.21
CA TRP A 25 -5.96 0.98 21.68
C TRP A 25 -6.38 -0.42 22.18
N TRP A 26 -7.24 -1.16 21.45
CA TRP A 26 -7.61 -2.54 21.83
C TRP A 26 -7.45 -3.60 20.73
N TRP A 27 -6.81 -3.29 19.59
CA TRP A 27 -6.47 -4.31 18.59
C TRP A 27 -5.36 -3.87 17.62
N THR A 28 -4.68 -4.87 17.05
CA THR A 28 -3.72 -4.68 15.97
C THR A 28 -4.08 -5.57 14.80
N LYS A 29 -4.24 -4.98 13.61
CA LYS A 29 -4.55 -5.72 12.38
C LYS A 29 -3.94 -5.07 11.16
N TRP A 30 -3.60 -5.88 10.16
CA TRP A 30 -3.34 -5.40 8.81
C TRP A 30 -4.63 -4.84 8.22
N ARG A 31 -4.55 -3.65 7.62
CA ARG A 31 -5.65 -3.03 6.87
C ARG A 31 -5.18 -2.78 5.45
N SER A 32 -5.96 -3.20 4.45
CA SER A 32 -5.71 -2.82 3.07
C SER A 32 -6.00 -1.34 2.88
N VAL A 33 -5.07 -0.63 2.26
CA VAL A 33 -5.15 0.78 1.88
C VAL A 33 -5.14 0.96 0.35
N ALA A 34 -4.82 -0.10 -0.40
CA ALA A 34 -5.01 -0.19 -1.84
C ALA A 34 -5.05 -1.66 -2.27
N SER A 35 -5.75 -1.95 -3.36
CA SER A 35 -5.79 -3.26 -4.02
C SER A 35 -5.49 -3.07 -5.51
N LEU A 36 -4.57 -3.88 -6.04
CA LEU A 36 -4.11 -3.83 -7.42
C LEU A 36 -4.42 -5.16 -8.12
N ASP A 37 -5.18 -5.12 -9.21
CA ASP A 37 -5.49 -6.27 -10.06
C ASP A 37 -5.56 -5.86 -11.54
N GLY A 38 -5.70 -6.84 -12.44
CA GLY A 38 -5.74 -6.59 -13.88
C GLY A 38 -4.36 -6.25 -14.46
N TYR A 39 -4.31 -5.28 -15.37
CA TYR A 39 -3.10 -4.88 -16.07
C TYR A 39 -2.75 -3.42 -15.80
N SER A 40 -1.48 -3.16 -15.53
CA SER A 40 -0.88 -1.83 -15.60
C SER A 40 0.54 -1.97 -16.12
N ASP A 41 0.92 -1.10 -17.05
CA ASP A 41 2.34 -0.81 -17.26
C ASP A 41 2.89 0.01 -16.07
N TRP A 42 4.18 0.36 -16.09
CA TRP A 42 4.80 1.19 -15.06
C TRP A 42 4.00 2.46 -14.78
N LYS A 43 3.51 2.58 -13.55
CA LYS A 43 2.74 3.72 -13.09
C LYS A 43 3.08 4.06 -11.65
N ASN A 44 3.17 5.35 -11.37
CA ASN A 44 3.32 5.84 -10.00
C ASN A 44 1.98 5.77 -9.25
N SER A 45 2.02 5.22 -8.05
CA SER A 45 0.92 5.17 -7.09
C SER A 45 1.24 5.99 -5.86
N LYS A 46 0.28 6.80 -5.41
CA LYS A 46 0.36 7.59 -4.17
C LYS A 46 -0.75 7.17 -3.21
N ILE A 47 -0.37 6.77 -2.02
CA ILE A 47 -1.29 6.40 -0.92
C ILE A 47 -1.05 7.37 0.23
N ASP A 48 -2.12 8.03 0.67
CA ASP A 48 -2.11 8.84 1.88
C ASP A 48 -2.06 7.94 3.13
N LEU A 49 -1.16 8.28 4.05
CA LEU A 49 -0.96 7.58 5.32
C LEU A 49 -1.20 8.50 6.53
N SER A 50 -1.81 9.66 6.33
CA SER A 50 -2.07 10.68 7.38
C SER A 50 -2.82 10.12 8.61
N ASP A 51 -3.72 9.14 8.41
CA ASP A 51 -4.40 8.39 9.48
C ASP A 51 -3.46 7.65 10.45
N TYR A 52 -2.20 7.48 10.07
CA TYR A 52 -1.16 6.77 10.81
C TYR A 52 -0.09 7.70 11.39
N ASP A 53 -0.26 9.01 11.31
CA ASP A 53 0.66 10.00 11.88
C ASP A 53 0.98 9.71 13.36
N GLY A 54 2.27 9.79 13.71
CA GLY A 54 2.75 9.58 15.07
C GLY A 54 2.66 8.13 15.58
N GLN A 55 2.35 7.17 14.71
CA GLN A 55 2.28 5.74 15.05
C GLN A 55 3.46 4.97 14.44
N ASP A 56 3.92 3.95 15.16
CA ASP A 56 4.79 2.93 14.58
C ASP A 56 3.96 2.01 13.68
N ILE A 57 4.27 2.00 12.39
CA ILE A 57 3.57 1.20 11.39
C ILE A 57 4.51 0.23 10.65
N LYS A 58 3.91 -0.82 10.08
CA LYS A 58 4.55 -1.67 9.07
C LYS A 58 3.73 -1.62 7.79
N ILE A 59 4.39 -1.64 6.64
CA ILE A 59 3.74 -1.70 5.33
C ILE A 59 4.09 -3.04 4.69
N ARG A 60 3.13 -3.66 4.03
CA ARG A 60 3.31 -4.90 3.26
C ARG A 60 2.61 -4.81 1.92
N PHE A 61 3.26 -5.32 0.89
CA PHE A 61 2.64 -5.67 -0.38
C PHE A 61 2.38 -7.17 -0.37
N ARG A 62 1.12 -7.59 -0.51
CA ARG A 62 0.71 -9.00 -0.40
C ARG A 62 -0.05 -9.43 -1.64
N LEU A 63 0.60 -10.20 -2.50
CA LEU A 63 -0.08 -10.90 -3.57
C LEU A 63 -0.94 -12.03 -2.98
N LYS A 64 -2.24 -11.98 -3.24
CA LYS A 64 -3.22 -13.02 -2.92
C LYS A 64 -3.66 -13.64 -4.23
N THR A 65 -3.58 -14.95 -4.31
CA THR A 65 -4.01 -15.71 -5.49
C THR A 65 -5.09 -16.71 -5.14
N ASP A 66 -5.89 -17.11 -6.13
CA ASP A 66 -6.75 -18.27 -6.01
C ASP A 66 -6.01 -19.59 -6.35
N LYS A 67 -6.75 -20.68 -6.60
CA LYS A 67 -6.17 -22.01 -6.86
C LYS A 67 -5.87 -22.25 -8.35
N SER A 68 -6.08 -21.26 -9.22
CA SER A 68 -6.04 -21.38 -10.67
C SER A 68 -5.36 -20.16 -11.32
N ARG A 69 -5.10 -20.24 -12.63
CA ARG A 69 -4.61 -19.16 -13.51
C ARG A 69 -3.45 -18.31 -12.97
N THR A 70 -2.25 -18.60 -13.44
CA THR A 70 -1.06 -17.81 -13.07
C THR A 70 -0.79 -16.70 -14.08
N ALA A 71 -0.79 -15.45 -13.62
CA ALA A 71 -0.34 -14.28 -14.38
C ALA A 71 1.10 -13.88 -13.99
N TYR A 72 1.64 -12.83 -14.63
CA TYR A 72 3.04 -12.38 -14.39
C TYR A 72 3.27 -11.79 -12.98
N GLY A 73 2.21 -11.49 -12.23
CA GLY A 73 2.29 -10.95 -10.88
C GLY A 73 2.60 -9.45 -10.88
N ILE A 74 3.40 -9.01 -9.92
CA ILE A 74 3.70 -7.59 -9.68
C ILE A 74 5.21 -7.34 -9.64
N GLN A 75 5.62 -6.21 -10.22
CA GLN A 75 6.94 -5.60 -10.03
C GLN A 75 6.75 -4.24 -9.34
N LEU A 76 7.68 -3.92 -8.45
CA LEU A 76 7.69 -2.69 -7.66
C LEU A 76 9.04 -2.01 -7.83
N ASP A 77 9.04 -0.67 -7.93
CA ASP A 77 10.25 0.14 -7.97
C ASP A 77 10.02 1.50 -7.29
N ASN A 78 11.10 2.26 -7.07
CA ASN A 78 11.11 3.64 -6.56
C ASN A 78 10.19 3.85 -5.33
N THR A 79 10.22 2.90 -4.39
CA THR A 79 9.38 2.95 -3.21
C THR A 79 9.91 4.01 -2.23
N VAL A 80 9.07 5.00 -1.93
CA VAL A 80 9.38 6.11 -1.04
C VAL A 80 8.32 6.20 0.06
N ILE A 81 8.78 6.13 1.31
CA ILE A 81 7.98 6.47 2.48
C ILE A 81 8.40 7.87 2.90
N THR A 82 7.47 8.81 2.82
CA THR A 82 7.70 10.22 3.15
C THR A 82 6.51 10.75 3.93
N GLY A 83 6.76 11.80 4.70
CA GLY A 83 5.78 12.60 5.41
C GLY A 83 6.32 14.02 5.52
N GLU A 84 5.43 14.99 5.67
CA GLU A 84 5.84 16.37 5.93
C GLU A 84 5.99 16.57 7.44
N LYS A 85 6.98 17.36 7.86
CA LYS A 85 6.96 17.89 9.23
C LYS A 85 5.70 18.73 9.35
N ARG A 86 4.84 18.42 10.33
CA ARG A 86 3.77 19.36 10.71
C ARG A 86 4.43 20.70 11.02
N GLN A 87 4.06 21.74 10.28
CA GLN A 87 4.38 23.10 10.69
C GLN A 87 3.80 23.27 12.09
N ALA A 88 4.63 23.70 13.03
CA ALA A 88 4.11 24.12 14.33
C ALA A 88 3.09 25.22 14.04
N ALA A 89 1.89 25.11 14.60
CA ALA A 89 0.96 26.22 14.58
C ALA A 89 1.69 27.39 15.24
N ASP A 90 1.95 28.46 14.49
CA ASP A 90 2.52 29.69 15.02
C ASP A 90 1.61 30.14 16.17
N SER A 91 2.09 29.98 17.40
CA SER A 91 1.42 30.48 18.60
C SER A 91 1.61 32.00 18.62
N HIS A 92 0.56 32.74 18.25
CA HIS A 92 0.41 34.16 18.56
C HIS A 92 -0.08 34.35 19.99
#